data_AF-A0A662BQ66-F1
#
_entry.id   AF-A0A662BQ66-F1
#
_cell.length_a   1.000
_cell.length_b   1.000
_cell.length_c   1.000
_cell.angle_alpha   90.00
_cell.angle_beta   90.00
_cell.angle_gamma   90.00
#
_symmetry.space_group_name_H-M   'P 1'
#
loop_
_entity.id
_entity.type
_entity.pdbx_description
1 polymer ?
#
loop_
_entity_poly.entity_id
_entity_poly.type
_entity_poly.pdbx_seq_one_letter_code
_entity_poly.pdbx_strand_id
1 'polypeptide(L)'
;EEQWLTRIGALATRGAEKYGIRNMDKANSEVELERFKGSFLRHSLQFLSGELDEDHFAALAFNAIQIVNLEWRLKNGTKKKKK
;
A
#
# COMPACT_ATOMS: atom_id res chain seq x y z
N GLU A 1 -8.74 -17.06 13.51
CA GLU A 1 -8.85 -16.15 12.36
C GLU A 1 -9.06 -14.75 12.88
N GLU A 2 -8.39 -13.75 12.29
CA GLU A 2 -8.54 -12.34 12.66
C GLU A 2 -9.51 -11.65 11.70
N GLN A 3 -10.16 -10.58 12.18
CA GLN A 3 -10.97 -9.73 11.31
C GLN A 3 -10.10 -9.17 10.18
N TRP A 4 -10.69 -9.05 9.00
CA TRP A 4 -10.05 -8.51 7.80
C TRP A 4 -9.26 -7.20 8.01
N LEU A 5 -9.86 -6.21 8.70
CA LEU A 5 -9.21 -4.92 8.94
C LEU A 5 -7.99 -5.05 9.86
N THR A 6 -8.04 -5.96 10.84
CA THR A 6 -6.90 -6.27 11.72
C THR A 6 -5.72 -6.78 10.93
N ARG A 7 -5.97 -7.62 9.91
CA ARG A 7 -4.93 -8.19 9.03
C ARG A 7 -4.22 -7.10 8.21
N ILE A 8 -4.98 -6.16 7.65
CA ILE A 8 -4.41 -4.98 6.97
C ILE A 8 -3.61 -4.11 7.96
N GLY A 9 -4.14 -3.90 9.17
CA GLY A 9 -3.45 -3.18 10.23
C GLY A 9 -2.10 -3.82 10.57
N ALA A 10 -2.05 -5.14 10.73
CA ALA A 10 -0.82 -5.88 10.99
C ALA A 10 0.19 -5.74 9.84
N LEU A 11 -0.25 -5.68 8.59
CA LEU A 11 0.62 -5.39 7.45
C LEU A 11 1.21 -3.97 7.52
N ALA A 12 0.39 -2.97 7.86
CA ALA A 12 0.87 -1.60 8.06
C ALA A 12 1.88 -1.50 9.22
N THR A 13 1.65 -2.25 10.32
CA THR A 13 2.59 -2.36 11.45
C THR A 13 3.94 -2.93 11.02
N ARG A 14 3.96 -4.06 10.29
CA ARG A 14 5.20 -4.64 9.74
C ARG A 14 5.93 -3.66 8.83
N GLY A 15 5.19 -2.91 8.02
CA GLY A 15 5.74 -1.84 7.19
C GLY A 15 6.38 -0.72 8.02
N ALA A 16 5.76 -0.34 9.13
CA ALA A 16 6.27 0.68 10.04
C ALA A 16 7.52 0.21 10.81
N GLU A 17 7.58 -1.07 11.21
CA GLU A 17 8.76 -1.66 11.83
C GLU A 17 9.96 -1.70 10.87
N LYS A 18 9.71 -2.08 9.61
CA LYS A 18 10.76 -2.24 8.60
C LYS A 18 11.24 -0.93 7.98
N TYR A 19 10.33 0.00 7.70
CA TYR A 19 10.61 1.22 6.93
C TYR A 19 10.38 2.51 7.72
N GLY A 20 10.02 2.38 8.99
CA GLY A 20 9.76 3.48 9.91
C GLY A 20 8.29 3.90 9.98
N ILE A 21 7.95 4.56 11.08
CA ILE A 21 6.61 5.08 11.35
C ILE A 21 6.14 5.96 10.19
N ARG A 22 4.87 5.79 9.81
CA ARG A 22 4.20 6.52 8.71
C ARG A 22 4.94 6.42 7.37
N ASN A 23 5.65 5.31 7.10
CA ASN A 23 6.35 5.13 5.82
C ASN A 23 5.43 5.31 4.60
N MET A 24 4.19 4.84 4.68
CA MET A 24 3.18 5.01 3.63
C MET A 24 2.91 6.49 3.27
N ASP A 25 3.01 7.40 4.23
CA ASP A 25 2.79 8.83 3.99
C ASP A 25 3.97 9.50 3.28
N LYS A 26 5.15 8.87 3.31
CA LYS A 26 6.36 9.40 2.65
C LYS A 26 6.30 9.27 1.14
N ALA A 27 5.51 8.33 0.62
CA ALA A 27 5.36 8.15 -0.81
C ALA A 27 4.80 9.41 -1.48
N ASN A 28 5.49 9.94 -2.49
CA ASN A 28 5.18 11.22 -3.12
C ASN A 28 5.61 11.30 -4.60
N SER A 29 5.95 10.17 -5.22
CA SER A 29 6.45 10.11 -6.59
C SER A 29 5.75 9.05 -7.43
N GLU A 30 5.82 9.22 -8.76
CA GLU A 30 5.32 8.22 -9.72
C GLU A 30 6.04 6.87 -9.58
N VAL A 31 7.33 6.90 -9.21
CA VAL A 31 8.12 5.67 -8.97
C VAL A 31 7.50 4.84 -7.84
N GLU A 32 7.02 5.49 -6.78
CA GLU A 32 6.37 4.78 -5.67
C GLU A 32 4.97 4.31 -6.03
N LEU A 33 4.25 5.06 -6.87
CA LEU A 33 2.97 4.63 -7.42
C LEU A 33 3.13 3.33 -8.23
N GLU A 34 4.13 3.27 -9.11
CA GLU A 34 4.42 2.06 -9.89
C GLU A 34 4.87 0.90 -9.00
N ARG A 35 5.58 1.15 -7.90
CA ARG A 35 5.88 0.11 -6.89
C ARG A 35 4.63 -0.46 -6.25
N PHE A 36 3.68 0.40 -5.86
CA PHE A 36 2.40 -0.07 -5.30
C PHE A 36 1.59 -0.87 -6.32
N LYS A 37 1.52 -0.43 -7.58
CA LYS A 37 0.85 -1.16 -8.68
C LYS A 37 1.50 -2.52 -8.95
N GLY A 38 2.82 -2.58 -9.03
CA GLY A 38 3.56 -3.84 -9.20
C GLY A 38 3.35 -4.80 -8.03
N SER A 39 3.31 -4.28 -6.80
CA SER A 39 3.00 -5.07 -5.61
C SER A 39 1.55 -5.56 -5.59
N PHE A 40 0.58 -4.69 -5.94
CA PHE A 40 -0.82 -5.05 -6.08
C PHE A 40 -1.03 -6.19 -7.07
N LEU A 41 -0.42 -6.09 -8.25
CA LEU A 41 -0.52 -7.13 -9.28
C LEU A 41 0.05 -8.46 -8.80
N ARG A 42 1.24 -8.45 -8.18
CA ARG A 42 1.87 -9.67 -7.65
C ARG A 42 0.96 -10.36 -6.64
N HIS A 43 0.50 -9.65 -5.61
CA HIS A 43 -0.36 -10.26 -4.59
C HIS A 43 -1.75 -10.66 -5.13
N SER A 44 -2.24 -10.01 -6.20
CA SER A 44 -3.45 -10.46 -6.91
C SER A 44 -3.28 -11.82 -7.54
N LEU A 45 -2.17 -12.02 -8.26
CA LEU A 45 -1.86 -13.29 -8.89
C LEU A 45 -1.62 -14.40 -7.86
N GLN A 46 -0.86 -14.12 -6.81
CA GLN A 46 -0.59 -15.09 -5.74
C GLN A 46 -1.88 -15.51 -5.00
N PHE A 47 -2.76 -14.54 -4.71
CA PHE A 47 -4.06 -14.83 -4.11
C PHE A 47 -4.92 -15.72 -5.02
N LEU A 48 -5.01 -15.42 -6.32
CA LEU A 48 -5.77 -16.21 -7.28
C LEU A 48 -5.18 -17.60 -7.52
N SER A 49 -3.87 -17.75 -7.39
CA SER A 49 -3.17 -19.03 -7.46
C SER A 49 -3.32 -19.87 -6.19
N GLY A 50 -3.92 -19.34 -5.13
CA GLY A 50 -4.11 -20.04 -3.85
C GLY A 50 -2.83 -20.19 -3.03
N GLU A 51 -1.84 -19.31 -3.22
CA GLU A 51 -0.66 -19.26 -2.36
C GLU A 51 -1.06 -18.85 -0.92
N LEU A 52 -0.33 -19.37 0.09
CA LEU A 52 -0.66 -19.24 1.52
C LEU A 52 0.55 -18.86 2.39
N ASP A 53 1.70 -18.53 1.78
CA ASP A 53 2.94 -18.18 2.49
C ASP A 53 2.88 -16.79 3.14
N GLU A 54 2.01 -15.92 2.63
CA GLU A 54 1.68 -14.63 3.22
C GLU A 54 0.19 -14.31 3.12
N ASP A 55 -0.22 -13.23 3.79
CA ASP A 55 -1.56 -12.70 3.68
C ASP A 55 -1.71 -11.88 2.37
N HIS A 56 -1.76 -12.57 1.24
CA HIS A 56 -1.81 -11.94 -0.08
C HIS A 56 -3.05 -11.06 -0.25
N PHE A 57 -4.20 -11.46 0.30
CA PHE A 57 -5.41 -10.64 0.22
C PHE A 57 -5.18 -9.32 0.96
N ALA A 58 -4.69 -9.33 2.21
CA ALA A 58 -4.42 -8.10 2.95
C ALA A 58 -3.37 -7.23 2.24
N ALA A 59 -2.35 -7.84 1.64
CA ALA A 59 -1.35 -7.14 0.86
C ALA A 59 -1.93 -6.49 -0.39
N LEU A 60 -2.79 -7.18 -1.13
CA LEU A 60 -3.53 -6.62 -2.26
C LEU A 60 -4.35 -5.40 -1.83
N ALA A 61 -5.16 -5.54 -0.77
CA ALA A 61 -6.05 -4.46 -0.31
C ALA A 61 -5.28 -3.24 0.19
N PHE A 62 -4.18 -3.46 0.93
CA PHE A 62 -3.30 -2.38 1.36
C PHE A 62 -2.73 -1.62 0.15
N ASN A 63 -2.20 -2.33 -0.85
CA ASN A 63 -1.63 -1.69 -2.03
C ASN A 63 -2.71 -0.92 -2.83
N ALA A 64 -3.93 -1.44 -2.95
CA ALA A 64 -5.03 -0.74 -3.61
C ALA A 64 -5.35 0.62 -2.92
N ILE A 65 -5.39 0.63 -1.57
CA ILE A 65 -5.58 1.86 -0.79
C ILE A 65 -4.45 2.85 -1.06
N GLN A 66 -3.20 2.39 -1.08
CA GLN A 66 -2.04 3.26 -1.32
C GLN A 66 -2.01 3.83 -2.74
N ILE A 67 -2.39 3.06 -3.75
CA ILE A 67 -2.51 3.52 -5.15
C ILE A 67 -3.49 4.69 -5.22
N VAL A 68 -4.73 4.49 -4.76
CA VAL A 68 -5.78 5.52 -4.84
C VAL A 68 -5.39 6.77 -4.04
N ASN A 69 -4.83 6.60 -2.85
CA ASN A 69 -4.39 7.72 -2.01
C ASN A 69 -3.23 8.48 -2.68
N LEU A 70 -2.21 7.79 -3.18
CA LEU A 70 -1.06 8.42 -3.81
C LEU A 70 -1.43 9.12 -5.12
N GLU A 71 -2.26 8.52 -5.96
CA GLU A 71 -2.79 9.17 -7.17
C GLU A 71 -3.53 10.46 -6.83
N TRP A 72 -4.38 10.43 -5.80
CA TRP A 72 -5.05 11.62 -5.32
C TRP A 72 -4.05 12.67 -4.82
N ARG A 73 -3.03 12.28 -4.06
CA ARG A 73 -1.99 13.19 -3.55
C ARG A 73 -1.13 13.77 -4.67
N LEU A 74 -0.77 13.00 -5.69
CA LEU A 74 -0.01 13.48 -6.84
C LEU A 74 -0.83 14.50 -7.66
N LYS A 75 -2.14 14.24 -7.83
CA LYS A 75 -3.06 15.14 -8.54
C LYS A 75 -3.35 16.44 -7.76
N ASN A 76 -3.43 16.37 -6.43
CA ASN A 76 -3.90 17.50 -5.60
C ASN A 76 -2.81 18.17 -4.76
N GLY A 77 -1.65 17.53 -4.57
CA GLY A 77 -0.57 17.97 -3.67
C GLY A 77 0.34 19.04 -4.24
N THR A 78 0.21 19.40 -5.52
CA THR A 78 1.01 20.45 -6.19
C THR A 78 0.48 21.87 -6.03
N LYS A 79 -0.51 22.13 -5.17
CA LYS A 79 -0.82 23.50 -4.72
C LYS A 79 0.20 23.93 -3.65
N LYS A 80 1.43 24.25 -4.07
CA LYS A 80 2.36 25.01 -3.22
C LYS A 80 1.62 26.25 -2.72
N LYS A 81 1.47 26.40 -1.40
CA LYS A 81 1.07 27.67 -0.79
C LYS A 81 2.08 28.71 -1.27
N LYS A 82 1.66 29.63 -2.15
CA LYS A 82 2.38 30.88 -2.38
C LYS A 82 2.43 31.59 -1.03
N LYS A 83 3.59 31.59 -0.39
CA LYS A 83 3.94 32.61 0.60
C LYS A 83 4.62 33.73 -0.16
#